data_AF-A0A263BTZ9-F1
#
_entry.id   AF-A0A263BTZ9-F1
#
_cell.length_a   1.000
_cell.length_b   1.000
_cell.length_c   1.000
_cell.angle_alpha   90.00
_cell.angle_beta   90.00
_cell.angle_gamma   90.00
#
_symmetry.space_group_name_H-M   'P 1'
#
loop_
_entity.id
_entity.type
_entity.pdbx_description
1 polymer ?
#
loop_
_entity_poly.entity_id
_entity_poly.type
_entity_poly.pdbx_seq_one_letter_code
_entity_poly.pdbx_strand_id
1 'polypeptide(L)'
;MKKILVVMFSVLLMFTASNTAFAGEVSNYQLALQLIDQTNQDIDNKINKGVEKADKLQQEYLEAIKTANESEIEELTAKYENELTKIIEGVFYETLKMSTKTIGEAYDLGVLAECSWKLVRFADREVLIDPITVIGRN
;
A
#
# COMPACT_ATOMS: atom_id res chain seq x y z
N MET A 1 -2.59 12.04 28.24
CA MET A 1 -4.05 11.97 28.06
C MET A 1 -4.37 10.66 27.32
N LYS A 2 -4.74 9.64 28.10
CA LYS A 2 -4.95 8.25 27.66
C LYS A 2 -6.45 7.92 27.72
N LYS A 3 -7.31 8.50 26.87
CA LYS A 3 -8.77 8.20 26.89
C LYS A 3 -9.50 8.38 25.53
N ILE A 4 -8.84 8.18 24.38
CA ILE A 4 -9.51 8.30 23.07
C ILE A 4 -9.74 6.94 22.37
N LEU A 5 -9.18 5.83 22.89
CA LEU A 5 -9.25 4.53 22.20
C LEU A 5 -10.47 3.65 22.57
N VAL A 6 -11.44 4.16 23.33
CA VAL A 6 -12.54 3.32 23.88
C VAL A 6 -13.91 3.60 23.21
N VAL A 7 -14.02 4.58 22.32
CA VAL A 7 -15.33 5.01 21.79
C VAL A 7 -15.76 4.28 20.50
N MET A 8 -14.88 3.55 19.80
CA MET A 8 -15.29 2.76 18.62
C MET A 8 -15.89 1.38 18.93
N PHE A 9 -15.88 0.94 20.19
CA PHE A 9 -16.45 -0.36 20.59
C PHE A 9 -17.88 -0.27 21.18
N SER A 10 -18.45 0.93 21.30
CA SER A 10 -19.72 1.15 22.03
C SER A 10 -20.97 1.36 21.17
N VAL A 11 -20.91 1.13 19.85
CA VAL A 11 -22.13 1.11 19.00
C VAL A 11 -22.78 -0.28 18.94
N LEU A 12 -22.14 -1.31 19.52
CA LEU A 12 -22.52 -2.71 19.31
C LEU A 12 -23.60 -3.28 20.26
N LEU A 13 -24.24 -2.48 21.13
CA LEU A 13 -25.02 -3.07 22.25
C LEU A 13 -26.40 -2.46 22.52
N MET A 14 -27.12 -1.95 21.52
CA MET A 14 -28.50 -1.44 21.72
C MET A 14 -29.57 -1.86 20.69
N PHE A 15 -29.38 -2.96 19.94
CA PHE A 15 -30.45 -3.52 19.08
C PHE A 15 -30.87 -4.95 19.46
N THR A 16 -30.83 -5.29 20.74
CA THR A 16 -31.43 -6.54 21.24
C THR A 16 -32.87 -6.31 21.69
N ALA A 17 -33.83 -6.48 20.76
CA ALA A 17 -35.15 -7.09 21.03
C ALA A 17 -36.11 -6.93 19.83
N SER A 18 -35.88 -7.67 18.74
CA SER A 18 -36.98 -8.30 18.01
C SER A 18 -36.41 -9.44 17.16
N ASN A 19 -36.85 -10.65 17.51
CA ASN A 19 -36.66 -11.94 16.84
C ASN A 19 -36.12 -11.91 15.40
N THR A 20 -34.85 -12.24 15.22
CA THR A 20 -34.36 -13.32 14.34
C THR A 20 -32.88 -13.55 14.62
N ALA A 21 -32.48 -14.81 14.72
CA ALA A 21 -31.08 -15.19 14.75
C ALA A 21 -30.45 -14.87 13.38
N PHE A 22 -29.84 -13.70 13.26
CA PHE A 22 -28.85 -13.39 12.24
C PHE A 22 -27.51 -13.09 12.92
N ALA A 23 -26.91 -14.11 13.52
CA ALA A 23 -25.45 -14.19 13.57
C ALA A 23 -25.00 -14.62 12.16
N GLY A 24 -25.03 -13.67 11.22
CA GLY A 24 -24.71 -13.95 9.83
C GLY A 24 -23.24 -14.32 9.70
N GLU A 25 -22.96 -15.59 9.40
CA GLU A 25 -21.66 -16.06 8.97
C GLU A 25 -21.20 -15.21 7.77
N VAL A 26 -20.06 -14.52 7.88
CA VAL A 26 -19.52 -13.72 6.76
C VAL A 26 -19.15 -14.69 5.66
N SER A 27 -19.77 -14.57 4.49
CA SER A 27 -19.48 -15.46 3.36
C SER A 27 -18.01 -15.37 2.94
N ASN A 28 -17.43 -16.47 2.45
CA ASN A 28 -16.06 -16.50 1.90
C ASN A 28 -15.84 -15.40 0.84
N TYR A 29 -16.86 -15.13 0.02
CA TYR A 29 -16.82 -14.05 -0.96
C TYR A 29 -16.61 -12.68 -0.30
N GLN A 30 -17.36 -12.38 0.75
CA GLN A 30 -17.25 -11.10 1.45
C GLN A 30 -15.93 -10.98 2.22
N LEU A 31 -15.43 -12.10 2.76
CA LEU A 31 -14.10 -12.16 3.37
C LEU A 31 -13.00 -11.87 2.35
N ALA A 32 -13.08 -12.44 1.15
CA ALA A 32 -12.11 -12.20 0.07
C ALA A 32 -12.09 -10.73 -0.36
N LEU A 33 -13.26 -10.10 -0.51
CA LEU A 33 -13.36 -8.68 -0.81
C LEU A 33 -12.72 -7.81 0.28
N GLN A 34 -13.01 -8.09 1.56
CA GLN A 34 -12.39 -7.37 2.67
C GLN A 34 -10.87 -7.51 2.70
N LEU A 35 -10.36 -8.70 2.41
CA LEU A 35 -8.92 -8.96 2.35
C LEU A 35 -8.24 -8.18 1.21
N ILE A 36 -8.86 -8.16 0.04
CA ILE A 36 -8.38 -7.40 -1.13
C ILE A 36 -8.38 -5.91 -0.82
N ASP A 37 -9.49 -5.38 -0.29
CA ASP A 37 -9.62 -3.96 0.06
C ASP A 37 -8.58 -3.53 1.09
N GLN A 38 -8.41 -4.33 2.16
CA GLN A 38 -7.41 -4.08 3.19
C GLN A 38 -5.99 -4.10 2.60
N THR A 39 -5.70 -5.06 1.73
CA THR A 39 -4.39 -5.17 1.08
C THR A 39 -4.13 -3.97 0.17
N ASN A 40 -5.12 -3.52 -0.59
CA ASN A 40 -5.02 -2.35 -1.46
C ASN A 40 -4.77 -1.07 -0.66
N GLN A 41 -5.47 -0.88 0.47
CA GLN A 41 -5.19 0.24 1.39
C GLN A 41 -3.76 0.17 1.92
N ASP A 42 -3.29 -1.03 2.24
CA ASP A 42 -1.93 -1.25 2.69
C ASP A 42 -0.88 -0.96 1.61
N ILE A 43 -1.15 -1.31 0.36
CA ILE A 43 -0.32 -0.97 -0.80
C ILE A 43 -0.27 0.54 -0.98
N ASP A 44 -1.42 1.23 -0.99
CA ASP A 44 -1.48 2.69 -1.10
C ASP A 44 -0.69 3.38 0.03
N ASN A 45 -0.79 2.88 1.26
CA ASN A 45 0.01 3.40 2.38
C ASN A 45 1.52 3.21 2.18
N LYS A 46 1.95 2.13 1.52
CA LYS A 46 3.37 1.85 1.28
C LYS A 46 3.89 2.73 0.14
N ILE A 47 3.09 2.87 -0.91
CA ILE A 47 3.32 3.82 -2.00
C ILE A 47 3.53 5.23 -1.43
N ASN A 48 2.57 5.75 -0.66
CA ASN A 48 2.63 7.12 -0.13
C ASN A 48 3.91 7.35 0.68
N LYS A 49 4.29 6.40 1.55
CA LYS A 49 5.54 6.47 2.32
C LYS A 49 6.79 6.44 1.44
N GLY A 50 6.77 5.65 0.36
CA GLY A 50 7.86 5.61 -0.60
C GLY A 50 8.00 6.91 -1.39
N VAL A 51 6.88 7.48 -1.83
CA VAL A 51 6.83 8.78 -2.52
C VAL A 51 7.35 9.89 -1.62
N GLU A 52 6.87 9.98 -0.37
CA GLU A 52 7.36 10.96 0.61
C GLU A 52 8.89 10.86 0.83
N LYS A 53 9.43 9.63 0.90
CA LYS A 53 10.88 9.42 1.02
C LYS A 53 11.63 9.84 -0.24
N ALA A 54 11.12 9.49 -1.42
CA ALA A 54 11.73 9.84 -2.69
C ALA A 54 11.76 11.36 -2.91
N ASP A 55 10.65 12.04 -2.64
CA ASP A 55 10.53 13.49 -2.79
C ASP A 55 11.46 14.22 -1.81
N LYS A 56 11.52 13.74 -0.56
CA LYS A 56 12.48 14.27 0.43
C LYS A 56 13.93 14.07 -0.03
N LEU A 57 14.27 12.87 -0.51
CA LEU A 57 15.61 12.56 -1.02
C LEU A 57 15.97 13.48 -2.20
N GLN A 58 15.03 13.72 -3.11
CA GLN A 58 15.23 14.64 -4.23
C GLN A 58 15.45 16.07 -3.76
N GLN A 59 14.67 16.55 -2.80
CA GLN A 59 14.85 17.88 -2.23
C GLN A 59 16.26 18.02 -1.61
N GLU A 60 16.70 17.03 -0.82
CA GLU A 60 18.03 17.03 -0.21
C GLU A 60 19.15 17.04 -1.26
N TYR A 61 19.01 16.25 -2.33
CA TYR A 61 19.94 16.26 -3.46
C TYR A 61 19.99 17.63 -4.14
N LEU A 62 18.83 18.22 -4.47
CA LEU A 62 18.75 19.52 -5.14
C LEU A 62 19.33 20.66 -4.31
N GLU A 63 19.22 20.61 -2.98
CA GLU A 63 19.90 21.57 -2.10
C GLU A 63 21.42 21.34 -2.06
N ALA A 64 21.87 20.09 -2.00
CA ALA A 64 23.29 19.76 -1.92
C ALA A 64 24.06 20.21 -3.17
N ILE A 65 23.48 20.05 -4.37
CA ILE A 65 24.16 20.40 -5.62
C ILE A 65 24.30 21.91 -5.86
N LYS A 66 23.55 22.78 -5.17
CA LYS A 66 23.61 24.24 -5.37
C LYS A 66 24.97 24.84 -5.01
N THR A 67 25.68 24.23 -4.07
CA THR A 67 26.97 24.70 -3.58
C THR A 67 28.12 23.75 -3.90
N ALA A 68 27.82 22.63 -4.57
CA ALA A 68 28.78 21.58 -4.87
C ALA A 68 29.64 21.94 -6.10
N ASN A 69 30.87 21.47 -6.12
CA ASN A 69 31.70 21.47 -7.32
C ASN A 69 31.41 20.25 -8.23
N GLU A 70 31.99 20.21 -9.43
CA GLU A 70 31.71 19.16 -10.42
C GLU A 70 31.98 17.74 -9.91
N SER A 71 33.08 17.53 -9.18
CA SER A 71 33.41 16.22 -8.60
C SER A 71 32.42 15.81 -7.51
N GLU A 72 31.98 16.76 -6.68
CA GLU A 72 30.98 16.51 -5.64
C GLU A 72 29.59 16.22 -6.24
N ILE A 73 29.25 16.87 -7.35
CA ILE A 73 27.99 16.64 -8.06
C ILE A 73 27.92 15.21 -8.59
N GLU A 74 29.01 14.67 -9.14
CA GLU A 74 29.06 13.29 -9.62
C GLU A 74 28.80 12.29 -8.48
N GLU A 75 29.47 12.46 -7.34
CA GLU A 75 29.27 11.62 -6.15
C GLU A 75 27.85 11.73 -5.58
N LEU A 76 27.32 12.96 -5.46
CA LEU A 76 25.97 13.21 -4.97
C LEU A 76 24.91 12.61 -5.89
N THR A 77 25.13 12.66 -7.20
CA THR A 77 24.22 12.09 -8.20
C THR A 77 24.22 10.57 -8.12
N ALA A 78 25.39 9.93 -8.06
CA ALA A 78 25.48 8.48 -7.89
C ALA A 78 24.82 8.00 -6.60
N LYS A 79 24.99 8.74 -5.50
CA LYS A 79 24.33 8.46 -4.23
C LYS A 79 22.81 8.60 -4.34
N TYR A 80 22.33 9.70 -4.92
CA TYR A 80 20.92 9.96 -5.14
C TYR A 80 20.26 8.83 -5.95
N GLU A 81 20.86 8.44 -7.08
CA GLU A 81 20.33 7.36 -7.92
C GLU A 81 20.28 6.03 -7.18
N ASN A 82 21.32 5.71 -6.40
CA ASN A 82 21.36 4.47 -5.63
C ASN A 82 20.29 4.43 -4.52
N GLU A 83 20.12 5.52 -3.78
CA GLU A 83 19.14 5.60 -2.70
C GLU A 83 17.71 5.63 -3.24
N LEU A 84 17.46 6.36 -4.34
CA LEU A 84 16.15 6.38 -5.00
C LEU A 84 15.77 4.99 -5.53
N THR A 85 16.73 4.28 -6.14
CA THR A 85 16.53 2.90 -6.62
C THR A 85 16.12 1.98 -5.47
N LYS A 86 16.81 2.05 -4.32
CA LYS A 86 16.46 1.24 -3.14
C LYS A 86 15.06 1.55 -2.61
N ILE A 87 14.64 2.82 -2.62
CA ILE A 87 13.28 3.20 -2.20
C ILE A 87 12.25 2.57 -3.15
N ILE A 88 12.46 2.71 -4.45
CA ILE A 88 11.57 2.18 -5.49
C ILE A 88 11.49 0.66 -5.40
N GLU A 89 12.63 -0.03 -5.37
CA GLU A 89 12.70 -1.49 -5.26
C GLU A 89 12.03 -1.99 -3.99
N GLY A 90 12.25 -1.31 -2.86
CA GLY A 90 11.62 -1.66 -1.59
C GLY A 90 10.09 -1.63 -1.68
N VAL A 91 9.53 -0.55 -2.24
CA VAL A 91 8.07 -0.46 -2.46
C VAL A 91 7.60 -1.54 -3.42
N PHE A 92 8.25 -1.67 -4.59
CA PHE A 92 7.85 -2.61 -5.63
C PHE A 92 7.82 -4.06 -5.13
N TYR A 93 8.89 -4.53 -4.48
CA TYR A 93 8.96 -5.92 -4.01
C TYR A 93 8.01 -6.19 -2.85
N GLU A 94 7.80 -5.22 -1.95
CA GLU A 94 6.84 -5.37 -0.87
C GLU A 94 5.41 -5.44 -1.41
N THR A 95 5.01 -4.56 -2.33
CA THR A 95 3.66 -4.58 -2.90
C THR A 95 3.42 -5.84 -3.74
N LEU A 96 4.42 -6.27 -4.52
CA LEU A 96 4.37 -7.53 -5.27
C LEU A 96 4.14 -8.75 -4.38
N LYS A 97 4.80 -8.79 -3.22
CA LYS A 97 4.60 -9.85 -2.25
C LYS A 97 3.20 -9.80 -1.64
N MET A 98 2.69 -8.60 -1.34
CA MET A 98 1.35 -8.42 -0.77
C MET A 98 0.26 -8.84 -1.76
N SER A 99 0.34 -8.39 -3.01
CA SER A 99 -0.63 -8.72 -4.05
C SER A 99 -0.65 -10.22 -4.36
N THR A 100 0.52 -10.83 -4.58
CA THR A 100 0.65 -12.25 -4.90
C THR A 100 0.05 -13.11 -3.79
N LYS A 101 0.33 -12.76 -2.53
CA LYS A 101 -0.23 -13.46 -1.36
C LYS A 101 -1.75 -13.33 -1.34
N THR A 102 -2.27 -12.11 -1.42
CA THR A 102 -3.71 -11.84 -1.29
C THR A 102 -4.52 -12.42 -2.45
N ILE A 103 -3.97 -12.44 -3.67
CA ILE A 103 -4.60 -13.12 -4.82
C ILE A 103 -4.75 -14.62 -4.55
N GLY A 104 -3.72 -15.27 -3.99
CA GLY A 104 -3.79 -16.68 -3.60
C GLY A 104 -4.85 -16.93 -2.53
N GLU A 105 -4.88 -16.12 -1.47
CA GLU A 105 -5.89 -16.22 -0.41
C GLU A 105 -7.31 -15.94 -0.93
N ALA A 106 -7.49 -14.99 -1.86
CA ALA A 106 -8.77 -14.72 -2.50
C ALA A 106 -9.23 -15.89 -3.39
N TYR A 107 -8.31 -16.55 -4.08
CA TYR A 107 -8.59 -17.74 -4.90
C TYR A 107 -9.14 -18.89 -4.05
N ASP A 108 -8.51 -19.15 -2.88
CA ASP A 108 -8.97 -20.18 -1.93
C ASP A 108 -10.37 -19.88 -1.37
N LEU A 109 -10.77 -18.61 -1.38
CA LEU A 109 -12.10 -18.15 -0.98
C LEU A 109 -13.11 -18.07 -2.15
N GLY A 110 -12.72 -18.51 -3.35
CA GLY A 110 -13.58 -18.56 -4.54
C GLY A 110 -13.66 -17.26 -5.35
N VAL A 111 -12.72 -16.33 -5.15
CA VAL A 111 -12.65 -15.06 -5.88
C VAL A 111 -11.44 -15.04 -6.81
N LEU A 112 -11.66 -14.72 -8.08
CA LEU A 112 -10.60 -14.50 -9.05
C LEU A 112 -10.21 -13.02 -9.02
N ALA A 113 -8.93 -12.75 -8.79
CA ALA A 113 -8.36 -11.40 -8.73
C ALA A 113 -7.03 -11.33 -9.49
N GLU A 114 -6.68 -10.15 -9.97
CA GLU A 114 -5.44 -9.88 -10.71
C GLU A 114 -4.84 -8.52 -10.35
N CYS A 115 -3.60 -8.27 -10.75
CA CYS A 115 -2.95 -6.98 -10.56
C CYS A 115 -3.43 -5.95 -11.60
N SER A 116 -4.01 -4.84 -11.14
CA SER A 116 -4.31 -3.67 -11.95
C SER A 116 -3.14 -2.68 -11.88
N TRP A 117 -2.17 -2.83 -12.78
CA TRP A 117 -0.97 -1.99 -12.82
C TRP A 117 -1.31 -0.48 -12.79
N LYS A 118 -0.80 0.22 -11.78
CA LYS A 118 -1.00 1.66 -11.53
C LYS A 118 0.34 2.36 -11.64
N LEU A 119 0.43 3.38 -12.48
CA LEU A 119 1.63 4.20 -12.61
C LEU A 119 1.75 5.16 -11.41
N VAL A 120 2.90 5.14 -10.74
CA VAL A 120 3.20 5.95 -9.56
C VAL A 120 4.51 6.69 -9.80
N ARG A 121 4.53 7.98 -9.47
CA ARG A 121 5.72 8.82 -9.56
C ARG A 121 6.45 8.88 -8.22
N PHE A 122 7.76 8.61 -8.23
CA PHE A 122 8.69 8.75 -7.12
C PHE A 122 9.74 9.79 -7.51
N ALA A 123 9.70 11.00 -6.94
CA ALA A 123 10.57 12.10 -7.34
C ALA A 123 10.53 12.38 -8.87
N ASP A 124 11.60 12.05 -9.59
CA ASP A 124 11.78 12.18 -11.04
C ASP A 124 11.61 10.87 -11.82
N ARG A 125 11.20 9.77 -11.18
CA ARG A 125 10.99 8.45 -11.79
C ARG A 125 9.52 8.04 -11.75
N GLU A 126 9.09 7.25 -12.72
CA GLU A 126 7.75 6.65 -12.76
C GLU A 126 7.86 5.12 -12.77
N VAL A 127 7.02 4.46 -11.98
CA VAL A 127 7.08 3.01 -11.73
C VAL A 127 5.67 2.44 -11.69
N LEU A 128 5.46 1.29 -12.32
CA LEU A 128 4.20 0.55 -12.22
C LEU A 128 4.17 -0.23 -10.90
N ILE A 129 3.15 0.02 -10.10
CA ILE A 129 2.84 -0.72 -8.87
C ILE A 129 1.56 -1.54 -9.10
N ASP A 130 1.36 -2.57 -8.30
CA ASP A 130 0.44 -3.68 -8.53
C ASP A 130 -0.73 -3.78 -7.53
N PRO A 131 -1.64 -2.78 -7.46
CA PRO A 131 -2.92 -2.93 -6.78
C PRO A 131 -3.71 -4.13 -7.32
N ILE A 132 -4.64 -4.64 -6.51
CA ILE A 132 -5.43 -5.83 -6.82
C ILE A 132 -6.84 -5.42 -7.27
N THR A 133 -7.34 -6.04 -8.33
CA THR A 133 -8.73 -5.91 -8.79
C THR A 133 -9.40 -7.28 -8.87
N VAL A 134 -10.70 -7.33 -8.61
CA VAL A 134 -11.52 -8.54 -8.77
C VAL A 134 -11.98 -8.66 -10.21
N ILE A 135 -11.81 -9.85 -10.80
CA ILE A 135 -12.21 -10.14 -12.19
C ILE A 135 -13.33 -11.17 -12.30
N GLY A 136 -13.60 -11.92 -11.23
CA GLY A 136 -14.67 -12.92 -11.26
C GLY A 136 -14.78 -13.77 -10.01
N ARG A 137 -15.52 -14.87 -10.14
CA ARG A 137 -15.67 -15.92 -9.14
C ARG A 137 -15.22 -17.25 -9.75
N ASN A 138 -14.62 -18.09 -8.91
CA ASN A 138 -14.22 -19.45 -9.25
C ASN A 138 -15.35 -20.43 -8.95
#